data_AF-U6ZNU6-F1
#
_entry.id   AF-U6ZNU6-F1
#
_cell.length_a   1.000
_cell.length_b   1.000
_cell.length_c   1.000
_cell.angle_alpha   90.00
_cell.angle_beta   90.00
_cell.angle_gamma   90.00
#
_symmetry.space_group_name_H-M   'P 1'
#
loop_
_entity.id
_entity.type
_entity.pdbx_description
1 polymer ?
#
loop_
_entity_poly.entity_id
_entity_poly.type
_entity_poly.pdbx_seq_one_letter_code
_entity_poly.pdbx_strand_id
1 'polypeptide(L)' 'MLKMKTRCQACASALSDSGGAYICSYECTFCEPCAVRLAYCCPNCAGNLVQRPLRARKPARVLVDRLFKRGVRT' A
#
# COMPACT_ATOMS: atom_id res chain seq x y z
N MET A 1 2.58 4.64 11.01
CA MET A 1 2.54 3.43 10.16
C MET A 1 1.41 3.59 9.16
N LEU A 2 1.68 3.39 7.86
CA LEU A 2 0.71 3.61 6.78
C LEU A 2 -0.63 2.91 7.06
N LYS A 3 -1.74 3.64 7.04
CA LYS A 3 -3.07 3.05 7.23
C LYS A 3 -3.52 2.41 5.90
N MET A 4 -3.36 1.08 5.76
CA MET A 4 -3.77 0.37 4.55
C MET A 4 -5.30 0.35 4.42
N LYS A 5 -5.85 1.38 3.77
CA LYS A 5 -7.28 1.49 3.52
C LYS A 5 -7.76 0.32 2.66
N THR A 6 -8.88 -0.29 3.06
CA THR A 6 -9.45 -1.48 2.42
C THR A 6 -10.45 -1.15 1.32
N ARG A 7 -10.70 0.13 1.05
CA ARG A 7 -11.64 0.59 0.01
C ARG A 7 -11.07 1.74 -0.80
N CYS A 8 -11.34 1.74 -2.10
CA CYS A 8 -11.04 2.85 -3.01
C CYS A 8 -11.87 4.08 -2.61
N GLN A 9 -11.24 5.24 -2.52
CA GLN A 9 -11.95 6.47 -2.14
C GLN A 9 -12.86 7.03 -3.26
N ALA A 10 -12.69 6.60 -4.51
CA ALA A 10 -13.50 7.05 -5.64
C ALA A 10 -14.69 6.13 -5.96
N CYS A 11 -14.52 4.81 -5.87
CA CYS A 11 -15.55 3.83 -6.27
C CYS A 11 -15.91 2.81 -5.18
N ALA A 12 -15.34 2.93 -3.98
CA ALA A 12 -15.57 2.04 -2.84
C ALA A 12 -15.21 0.55 -3.05
N SER A 13 -14.62 0.16 -4.19
CA SER A 13 -14.17 -1.20 -4.44
C SER A 13 -13.16 -1.67 -3.38
N ALA A 14 -13.20 -2.96 -3.04
CA ALA A 14 -12.26 -3.54 -2.09
C ALA A 14 -10.81 -3.41 -2.58
N LEU A 15 -9.89 -3.15 -1.65
CA LEU A 15 -8.45 -3.06 -1.89
C LEU A 15 -7.71 -4.07 -1.02
N SER A 16 -6.77 -4.78 -1.62
CA SER A 16 -5.92 -5.74 -0.91
C SER A 16 -4.67 -5.07 -0.32
N ASP A 17 -4.21 -5.57 0.82
CA ASP A 17 -2.91 -5.22 1.40
C ASP A 17 -1.72 -5.76 0.58
N SER A 18 -2.01 -6.69 -0.34
CA SER A 18 -1.06 -7.40 -1.19
C SER A 18 -0.85 -6.79 -2.57
N GLY A 19 -1.50 -5.66 -2.90
CA GLY A 19 -1.27 -4.92 -4.15
C GLY A 19 -2.53 -4.31 -4.77
N GLY A 20 -2.39 -3.83 -6.02
CA GLY A 20 -3.51 -3.33 -6.84
C GLY A 20 -4.10 -1.98 -6.41
N ALA A 21 -3.35 -1.20 -5.62
CA ALA A 21 -3.78 0.10 -5.13
C ALA A 21 -2.71 1.16 -5.38
N TYR A 22 -3.14 2.40 -5.52
CA TYR A 22 -2.31 3.60 -5.66
C TYR A 22 -2.58 4.54 -4.49
N ILE A 23 -1.56 5.31 -4.11
CA ILE A 23 -1.59 6.17 -2.94
C ILE A 23 -0.84 7.49 -3.18
N CYS A 24 -1.27 8.57 -2.53
CA CYS A 24 -0.51 9.83 -2.45
C CYS A 24 0.18 10.01 -1.07
N SER A 25 0.95 11.09 -0.89
CA SER A 25 1.63 11.41 0.37
C SER A 25 0.69 11.63 1.58
N TYR A 26 -0.56 12.04 1.31
CA TYR A 26 -1.62 12.21 2.32
C TYR A 26 -2.44 10.93 2.55
N GLU A 27 -1.95 9.79 2.07
CA GLU A 27 -2.58 8.48 2.20
C GLU A 27 -3.99 8.38 1.58
N CYS A 28 -4.37 9.23 0.62
CA CYS A 28 -5.55 8.97 -0.22
C CYS A 28 -5.29 7.73 -1.08
N THR A 29 -6.24 6.79 -1.16
CA THR A 29 -6.01 5.48 -1.78
C THR A 29 -7.05 5.16 -2.83
N PHE A 30 -6.61 4.68 -3.99
CA PHE A 30 -7.45 4.37 -5.14
C PHE A 30 -7.09 3.01 -5.74
N CYS A 31 -8.04 2.31 -6.34
CA CYS A 31 -7.75 1.15 -7.17
C CYS A 31 -7.07 1.61 -8.48
N GLU A 32 -6.36 0.69 -9.13
CA GLU A 32 -5.68 0.96 -10.41
C GLU A 32 -6.59 1.60 -11.48
N PRO A 33 -7.82 1.09 -11.76
CA PRO A 33 -8.70 1.73 -12.74
C PRO A 33 -9.03 3.20 -12.42
N CYS A 34 -9.20 3.52 -11.13
CA CYS A 34 -9.47 4.89 -10.71
C CYS A 34 -8.21 5.76 -10.79
N ALA A 35 -7.03 5.24 -10.45
CA ALA A 35 -5.78 5.96 -10.61
C ALA A 35 -5.51 6.32 -12.08
N VAL A 36 -5.73 5.38 -13.01
CA VAL A 36 -5.63 5.60 -14.46
C VAL A 36 -6.61 6.69 -14.91
N ARG A 37 -7.89 6.60 -14.52
CA ARG A 37 -8.92 7.59 -14.87
C ARG A 37 -8.61 8.99 -14.33
N LEU A 38 -7.89 9.06 -13.21
CA LEU A 38 -7.42 10.30 -12.58
C LEU A 38 -6.07 10.77 -13.15
N ALA A 39 -5.55 10.13 -14.20
CA ALA A 39 -4.22 10.40 -14.78
C ALA A 39 -3.10 10.41 -13.74
N TYR A 40 -3.20 9.53 -12.74
CA TYR A 40 -2.28 9.43 -11.60
C TYR A 40 -2.14 10.74 -10.79
N CYS A 41 -3.14 11.62 -10.83
CA CYS A 41 -3.22 12.81 -10.00
C CYS A 41 -4.32 12.65 -8.94
N CYS A 42 -3.99 12.88 -7.67
CA CYS A 42 -4.93 12.74 -6.57
C CYS A 42 -5.96 13.88 -6.59
N PRO A 43 -7.27 13.61 -6.69
CA PRO A 43 -8.30 14.65 -6.74
C PRO A 43 -8.45 15.40 -5.41
N ASN A 44 -7.95 14.84 -4.31
CA ASN A 44 -8.10 15.43 -2.97
C ASN A 44 -6.93 16.35 -2.59
N CYS A 45 -5.73 16.12 -3.14
CA CYS A 45 -4.52 16.86 -2.74
C CYS A 45 -3.66 17.33 -3.91
N ALA A 46 -4.09 17.12 -5.15
CA ALA A 46 -3.38 17.45 -6.40
C ALA A 46 -1.96 16.83 -6.52
N GLY A 47 -1.61 15.87 -5.67
CA GLY A 47 -0.31 15.20 -5.67
C GLY A 47 -0.30 13.92 -6.51
N ASN A 48 0.88 13.36 -6.72
CA ASN A 48 1.06 12.14 -7.50
C ASN A 48 0.44 10.92 -6.80
N LEU A 49 -0.26 10.10 -7.57
CA LEU A 49 -0.68 8.76 -7.20
C LEU A 49 0.40 7.77 -7.67
N VAL A 50 1.09 7.17 -6.71
CA VAL A 50 2.11 6.13 -6.97
C VAL A 50 1.61 4.79 -6.48
N GLN A 51 2.24 3.69 -6.92
CA GLN A 51 1.85 2.36 -6.49
C GLN A 51 1.96 2.24 -4.96
N ARG A 52 0.88 1.78 -4.32
CA ARG A 52 0.83 1.63 -2.86
C ARG A 52 1.78 0.50 -2.43
N PRO A 53 2.69 0.75 -1.47
CA PRO A 53 3.58 -0.28 -0.95
C PRO A 53 2.84 -1.52 -0.42
N LEU A 54 3.43 -2.70 -0.64
CA LEU A 54 2.88 -3.96 -0.16
C LEU A 54 3.11 -4.17 1.33
N ARG A 55 2.11 -4.70 2.05
CA ARG A 55 2.29 -5.15 3.43
C ARG A 55 2.67 -6.64 3.43
N ALA A 56 3.92 -6.93 3.09
CA ALA A 56 4.39 -8.30 2.90
C ALA A 56 4.47 -9.13 4.20
N ARG A 57 4.94 -8.53 5.32
CA ARG A 57 5.12 -9.22 6.60
C ARG A 57 4.91 -8.26 7.78
N LYS A 58 4.49 -8.79 8.92
CA LYS A 58 4.57 -8.04 10.19
C LYS A 58 6.04 -7.74 10.49
N PRO A 59 6.39 -6.55 11.01
CA PRO A 59 7.79 -6.19 11.32
C PRO A 59 8.51 -7.25 12.18
N ALA A 60 7.81 -7.81 13.17
CA ALA A 60 8.34 -8.89 14.01
C ALA A 60 8.74 -10.13 13.19
N ARG A 61 7.94 -10.50 12.17
CA ARG A 61 8.22 -11.65 11.31
C ARG A 61 9.43 -11.41 10.42
N VAL A 62 9.63 -10.17 9.95
CA VAL A 62 10.84 -9.80 9.20
C VAL A 62 12.10 -9.96 10.04
N LEU A 63 12.07 -9.55 11.31
CA LEU A 63 13.21 -9.73 12.23
C LEU A 63 13.52 -11.22 12.44
N VAL A 64 12.49 -12.01 12.75
CA VAL A 64 12.60 -13.47 12.93
C VAL A 64 13.20 -14.14 11.69
N ASP A 65 12.70 -13.83 10.49
CA ASP A 65 13.23 -14.38 9.24
C ASP A 65 14.71 -14.04 9.02
N ARG A 66 15.13 -12.80 9.36
CA ARG A 66 16.54 -12.38 9.26
C ARG A 66 17.43 -13.10 10.27
N LEU A 67 16.94 -13.39 11.48
CA LEU A 67 17.69 -14.12 12.50
C LEU A 67 17.88 -15.59 12.10
N PHE A 68 16.80 -16.26 11.64
CA PHE A 68 16.88 -17.63 11.13
C PHE A 68 17.81 -17.75 9.92
N LYS A 69 17.76 -16.80 8.96
CA LYS A 69 18.68 -16.78 7.81
C LYS A 69 20.15 -16.55 8.20
N ARG A 70 20.42 -15.90 9.33
CA ARG A 70 21.78 -15.66 9.82
C ARG A 70 22.35 -16.82 10.63
N GLY A 71 21.63 -17.95 10.73
CA GLY A 71 22.12 -19.13 11.43
C GLY A 71 22.28 -18.94 12.94
N VAL A 72 21.66 -17.91 13.52
CA VAL A 72 21.58 -17.71 14.98
C VAL A 72 20.61 -18.76 15.52
N ARG A 73 21.12 -19.98 15.69
CA ARG A 73 20.48 -21.00 16.50
C ARG A 73 20.69 -20.59 17.96
N THR A 74 19.59 -20.32 18.65
CA THR A 74 19.56 -20.20 20.12
C THR A 74 20.25 -21.39 20.76
#